data_AF-A0A7I8WDY0-F1
#
_entry.id   AF-A0A7I8WDY0-F1
#
_cell.length_a   1.000
_cell.length_b   1.000
_cell.length_c   1.000
_cell.angle_alpha   90.00
_cell.angle_beta   90.00
_cell.angle_gamma   90.00
#
_symmetry.space_group_name_H-M   'P 1'
#
loop_
_entity.id
_entity.type
_entity.pdbx_description
1 polymer ?
#
loop_
_entity_poly.entity_id
_entity_poly.type
_entity_poly.pdbx_seq_one_letter_code
_entity_poly.pdbx_strand_id
1 'polypeptide(L)'
;MGKDSISYEIMEQDFIIMEKLDMAIILGCDSLRKGGLNQNDTDNPSLECQIVQDADRLDAIGAIGIARTFAYGGHHNRLIYHPDIQPVQYTTVESYKRNNAPSINHFYEKLLLLKDRMNTKPGKDIAQDRHQYMLQFLQQFHDEWNGKK
;
A
#
# COMPACT_ATOMS: atom_id res chain seq x y z
N MET A 1 14.29 5.03 30.35
CA MET A 1 12.94 5.23 29.79
C MET A 1 12.62 4.04 28.92
N GLY A 2 11.80 3.13 29.45
CA GLY A 2 11.41 1.90 28.77
C GLY A 2 10.63 2.23 27.52
N LYS A 3 11.11 1.74 26.38
CA LYS A 3 10.33 1.70 25.15
C LYS A 3 9.30 0.60 25.35
N ASP A 4 8.02 0.95 25.43
CA ASP A 4 6.95 -0.04 25.55
C ASP A 4 6.95 -0.93 24.30
N SER A 5 7.64 -2.07 24.40
CA SER A 5 7.89 -3.06 23.35
C SER A 5 6.60 -3.58 22.70
N ILE A 6 5.48 -3.52 23.42
CA ILE A 6 4.15 -3.95 22.97
C ILE A 6 3.63 -3.08 21.82
N SER A 7 3.82 -1.76 21.87
CA SER A 7 3.39 -0.84 20.81
C SER A 7 4.18 -1.04 19.50
N TYR A 8 5.43 -1.50 19.62
CA TYR A 8 6.31 -1.79 18.49
C TYR A 8 6.00 -3.13 17.82
N GLU A 9 5.69 -4.16 18.62
CA GLU A 9 5.24 -5.47 18.12
C GLU A 9 3.89 -5.38 17.38
N ILE A 10 2.98 -4.52 17.86
CA ILE A 10 1.69 -4.27 17.20
C ILE A 10 1.88 -3.57 15.85
N MET A 11 2.77 -2.58 15.73
CA MET A 11 3.07 -1.94 14.44
C MET A 11 3.79 -2.88 13.45
N GLU A 12 4.72 -3.71 13.93
CA GLU A 12 5.35 -4.74 13.10
C GLU A 12 4.32 -5.76 12.61
N GLN A 13 3.43 -6.24 13.50
CA GLN A 13 2.36 -7.15 13.11
C GLN A 13 1.39 -6.48 12.16
N ASP A 14 0.91 -5.26 12.41
CA ASP A 14 -0.08 -4.58 11.54
C ASP A 14 0.46 -4.24 10.14
N PHE A 15 1.78 -4.07 9.99
CA PHE A 15 2.41 -3.82 8.69
C PHE A 15 2.81 -5.10 7.96
N ILE A 16 3.39 -6.09 8.66
CA ILE A 16 3.63 -7.43 8.11
C ILE A 16 2.29 -8.07 7.74
N ILE A 17 1.25 -7.83 8.55
CA ILE A 17 -0.15 -8.06 8.19
C ILE A 17 -0.38 -7.25 6.93
N MET A 18 -0.38 -5.92 6.85
CA MET A 18 -0.70 -5.22 5.58
C MET A 18 0.04 -5.69 4.29
N GLU A 19 1.34 -5.98 4.32
CA GLU A 19 2.05 -6.55 3.15
C GLU A 19 1.77 -8.04 2.91
N LYS A 20 1.54 -8.83 3.97
CA LYS A 20 1.09 -10.23 3.83
C LYS A 20 -0.43 -10.36 3.67
N LEU A 21 -1.22 -9.34 3.98
CA LEU A 21 -2.69 -9.27 3.94
C LEU A 21 -3.12 -9.02 2.51
N ASP A 22 -2.36 -8.18 1.78
CA ASP A 22 -2.40 -8.11 0.32
C ASP A 22 -2.33 -9.52 -0.30
N MET A 23 -1.58 -10.48 0.26
CA MET A 23 -1.57 -11.88 -0.21
C MET A 23 -2.54 -12.81 0.53
N ALA A 24 -2.80 -12.61 1.81
CA ALA A 24 -3.54 -13.53 2.68
C ALA A 24 -5.06 -13.30 2.66
N ILE A 25 -5.53 -12.06 2.47
CA ILE A 25 -6.93 -11.80 2.12
C ILE A 25 -7.20 -12.29 0.69
N ILE A 26 -6.28 -12.06 -0.25
CA ILE A 26 -6.37 -12.60 -1.61
C ILE A 26 -6.46 -14.14 -1.59
N LEU A 27 -5.60 -14.82 -0.82
CA LEU A 27 -5.64 -16.27 -0.66
C LEU A 27 -6.86 -16.76 0.14
N GLY A 28 -7.31 -16.00 1.14
CA GLY A 28 -8.43 -16.38 2.01
C GLY A 28 -9.77 -16.33 1.28
N CYS A 29 -9.96 -15.33 0.43
CA CYS A 29 -11.18 -15.17 -0.33
C CYS A 29 -11.40 -16.26 -1.38
N ASP A 30 -10.32 -16.74 -2.01
CA ASP A 30 -10.36 -17.91 -2.89
C ASP A 30 -10.44 -19.25 -2.11
N SER A 31 -9.94 -19.27 -0.86
CA SER A 31 -9.89 -20.50 -0.06
C SER A 31 -11.17 -20.80 0.72
N LEU A 32 -12.05 -19.82 0.96
CA LEU A 32 -13.36 -20.07 1.58
C LEU A 32 -14.33 -20.88 0.68
N ARG A 33 -13.96 -21.08 -0.59
CA ARG A 33 -14.67 -21.96 -1.53
C ARG A 33 -14.14 -23.41 -1.55
N LYS A 34 -13.06 -23.72 -0.80
CA LYS A 34 -12.41 -25.05 -0.81
C LYS A 34 -13.17 -26.09 0.01
N GLY A 35 -14.38 -26.38 -0.44
CA GLY A 35 -14.88 -27.75 -0.61
C GLY A 35 -14.57 -28.34 -2.00
N GLY A 36 -13.81 -27.64 -2.86
CA GLY A 36 -13.44 -28.16 -4.19
C GLY A 36 -12.10 -27.64 -4.69
N LEU A 37 -11.19 -28.55 -5.02
CA LEU A 37 -9.92 -28.29 -5.69
C LEU A 37 -10.17 -28.06 -7.19
N ASN A 38 -10.44 -26.83 -7.60
CA ASN A 38 -10.30 -26.44 -9.01
C ASN A 38 -9.57 -25.11 -9.10
N GLN A 39 -8.39 -25.14 -9.73
CA GLN A 39 -7.45 -24.02 -9.87
C GLN A 39 -7.86 -23.00 -10.95
N ASN A 40 -9.13 -23.00 -11.38
CA ASN A 40 -9.61 -22.25 -12.56
C ASN A 40 -10.53 -21.05 -12.22
N ASP A 41 -10.72 -20.72 -10.94
CA ASP A 41 -11.66 -19.67 -10.50
C ASP A 41 -10.97 -18.36 -10.03
N THR A 42 -9.64 -18.25 -10.14
CA THR A 42 -8.87 -17.09 -9.65
C THR A 42 -9.04 -15.83 -10.49
N ASP A 43 -9.59 -15.93 -11.69
CA ASP A 43 -9.69 -14.81 -12.64
C ASP A 43 -10.93 -13.92 -12.38
N ASN A 44 -11.86 -14.34 -11.53
CA ASN A 44 -13.04 -13.55 -11.20
C ASN A 44 -13.48 -13.73 -9.74
N PRO A 45 -12.93 -12.94 -8.79
CA PRO A 45 -13.28 -13.04 -7.37
C PRO A 45 -14.77 -12.76 -7.14
N SER A 46 -15.35 -13.38 -6.10
CA SER A 46 -16.75 -13.10 -5.70
C SER A 46 -16.95 -11.62 -5.37
N LEU A 47 -18.20 -11.14 -5.37
CA LEU A 47 -18.51 -9.75 -5.03
C LEU A 47 -18.00 -9.40 -3.62
N GLU A 48 -18.19 -10.29 -2.66
CA GLU A 48 -17.70 -10.11 -1.28
C GLU A 48 -16.18 -9.96 -1.27
N CYS A 49 -15.48 -10.77 -2.06
CA CYS A 49 -14.03 -10.68 -2.18
C CYS A 49 -13.56 -9.40 -2.85
N GLN A 50 -14.26 -8.94 -3.88
CA GLN A 50 -14.00 -7.64 -4.49
C GLN A 50 -14.17 -6.50 -3.49
N ILE A 51 -15.21 -6.54 -2.64
CA ILE A 51 -15.47 -5.54 -1.61
C ILE A 51 -14.37 -5.54 -0.54
N VAL A 52 -13.97 -6.71 -0.04
CA VAL A 52 -12.91 -6.81 0.97
C VAL A 52 -11.56 -6.35 0.40
N GLN A 53 -11.25 -6.72 -0.84
CA GLN A 53 -10.05 -6.23 -1.53
C GLN A 53 -10.06 -4.70 -1.71
N ASP A 54 -11.20 -4.12 -2.09
CA ASP A 54 -11.32 -2.67 -2.23
C ASP A 54 -11.15 -1.98 -0.87
N ALA A 55 -11.73 -2.52 0.21
CA ALA A 55 -11.59 -1.96 1.55
C ALA A 55 -10.13 -1.91 2.03
N ASP A 56 -9.39 -3.00 1.84
CA ASP A 56 -7.96 -3.08 2.19
C ASP A 56 -7.12 -2.07 1.37
N ARG A 57 -7.33 -2.03 0.04
CA ARG A 57 -6.64 -1.09 -0.86
C ARG A 57 -6.97 0.37 -0.54
N LEU A 58 -8.22 0.64 -0.13
CA LEU A 58 -8.63 1.98 0.26
C LEU A 58 -7.91 2.44 1.52
N ASP A 59 -7.71 1.57 2.52
CA ASP A 59 -6.97 1.90 3.74
C ASP A 59 -5.50 2.23 3.48
N ALA A 60 -4.91 1.61 2.45
CA ALA A 60 -3.54 1.88 2.03
C ALA A 60 -3.33 3.27 1.38
N ILE A 61 -4.39 4.01 1.01
CA ILE A 61 -4.29 5.30 0.30
C ILE A 61 -4.96 6.47 1.06
N GLY A 62 -4.67 7.69 0.61
CA GLY A 62 -5.17 8.92 1.24
C GLY A 62 -4.33 9.34 2.44
N ALA A 63 -4.92 10.11 3.36
CA ALA A 63 -4.21 10.66 4.52
C ALA A 63 -3.60 9.57 5.44
N ILE A 64 -4.34 8.48 5.68
CA ILE A 64 -3.85 7.34 6.46
C ILE A 64 -2.70 6.63 5.72
N GLY A 65 -2.86 6.40 4.41
CA GLY A 65 -1.79 5.84 3.58
C GLY A 65 -0.48 6.65 3.62
N ILE A 66 -0.58 7.99 3.58
CA ILE A 66 0.57 8.88 3.73
C ILE A 66 1.27 8.66 5.08
N ALA A 67 0.50 8.71 6.17
CA ALA A 67 1.06 8.54 7.51
C ALA A 67 1.74 7.17 7.68
N ARG A 68 1.09 6.10 7.23
CA ARG A 68 1.62 4.73 7.27
C ARG A 68 2.91 4.59 6.47
N THR A 69 2.99 5.23 5.30
CA THR A 69 4.17 5.16 4.42
C THR A 69 5.42 5.73 5.10
N PHE A 70 5.30 6.88 5.77
CA PHE A 70 6.43 7.48 6.47
C PHE A 70 6.73 6.80 7.80
N ALA A 71 5.72 6.36 8.54
CA ALA A 71 5.93 5.59 9.77
C ALA A 71 6.73 4.31 9.49
N TYR A 72 6.34 3.57 8.45
CA TYR A 72 7.05 2.37 8.02
C TYR A 72 8.47 2.67 7.50
N GLY A 73 8.62 3.70 6.66
CA GLY A 73 9.91 4.13 6.16
C GLY A 73 10.88 4.50 7.29
N GLY A 74 10.40 5.25 8.28
CA GLY A 74 11.17 5.60 9.48
C GLY A 74 11.58 4.38 10.28
N HIS A 75 10.68 3.41 10.47
CA HIS A 75 10.99 2.15 11.16
C HIS A 75 12.09 1.34 10.43
N HIS A 76 12.09 1.36 9.10
CA HIS A 76 13.10 0.69 8.26
C HIS A 76 14.34 1.54 7.98
N ASN A 77 14.48 2.70 8.63
CA ASN A 77 15.56 3.67 8.38
C ASN A 77 15.72 4.03 6.89
N ARG A 78 14.61 4.09 6.15
CA ARG A 78 14.56 4.53 4.76
C ARG A 78 14.65 6.06 4.71
N LEU A 79 15.28 6.56 3.65
CA LEU A 79 15.22 7.98 3.35
C LEU A 79 13.76 8.39 3.09
N ILE A 80 13.38 9.59 3.51
CA ILE A 80 12.07 10.16 3.15
C ILE A 80 12.02 10.36 1.64
N TYR A 81 13.04 11.04 1.09
CA TYR A 81 13.17 11.36 -0.32
C TYR A 81 14.65 11.52 -0.70
N HIS A 82 15.00 11.21 -1.95
CA HIS A 82 16.29 11.54 -2.55
C HIS A 82 16.10 11.82 -4.05
N PRO A 83 16.50 13.00 -4.57
CA PRO A 83 16.20 13.39 -5.95
C PRO A 83 16.87 12.49 -7.00
N ASP A 84 18.07 11.98 -6.70
CA ASP A 84 18.80 11.11 -7.63
C ASP A 84 18.30 9.64 -7.64
N ILE A 85 17.42 9.26 -6.71
CA ILE A 85 16.89 7.89 -6.62
C ILE A 85 15.49 7.87 -7.22
N GLN A 86 15.38 7.44 -8.46
CA GLN A 86 14.10 7.40 -9.19
C GLN A 86 13.21 6.22 -8.74
N PRO A 87 11.88 6.37 -8.80
CA PRO A 87 10.94 5.25 -8.60
C PRO A 87 11.16 4.13 -9.61
N VAL A 88 11.07 2.88 -9.18
CA VAL A 88 11.30 1.71 -10.05
C VAL A 88 10.04 0.88 -10.22
N GLN A 89 9.75 0.47 -11.46
CA GLN A 89 8.73 -0.55 -11.73
C GLN A 89 9.35 -1.93 -11.47
N TYR A 90 8.94 -2.57 -10.36
CA TYR A 90 9.43 -3.91 -10.04
C TYR A 90 8.82 -4.97 -10.97
N THR A 91 9.67 -5.80 -11.55
CA THR A 91 9.26 -6.92 -12.42
C THR A 91 9.30 -8.27 -11.70
N THR A 92 9.92 -8.35 -10.51
CA THR A 92 10.03 -9.58 -9.71
C THR A 92 9.85 -9.34 -8.21
N VAL A 93 9.35 -10.32 -7.48
CA VAL A 93 9.10 -10.25 -6.02
C VAL A 93 10.41 -10.07 -5.24
N GLU A 94 11.50 -10.73 -5.65
CA GLU A 94 12.82 -10.58 -5.05
C GLU A 94 13.35 -9.13 -5.15
N SER A 95 13.12 -8.47 -6.29
CA SER A 95 13.55 -7.08 -6.49
C SER A 95 12.77 -6.10 -5.58
N TYR A 96 11.51 -6.39 -5.32
CA TYR A 96 10.67 -5.62 -4.39
C TYR A 96 11.14 -5.77 -2.93
N LYS A 97 11.42 -7.00 -2.48
CA LYS A 97 11.77 -7.29 -1.07
C LYS A 97 13.12 -6.73 -0.62
N ARG A 98 14.08 -6.56 -1.54
CA ARG A 98 15.40 -5.99 -1.23
C ARG A 98 15.45 -4.48 -1.40
N ASN A 99 14.31 -3.85 -1.69
CA ASN A 99 14.29 -2.45 -2.01
C ASN A 99 14.48 -1.58 -0.75
N ASN A 100 15.42 -0.66 -0.82
CA ASN A 100 15.63 0.39 0.17
C ASN A 100 15.30 1.78 -0.40
N ALA A 101 14.39 1.84 -1.39
CA ALA A 101 13.99 3.09 -2.01
C ALA A 101 13.39 4.06 -0.97
N PRO A 102 13.54 5.37 -1.21
CA PRO A 102 12.94 6.38 -0.35
C PRO A 102 11.42 6.22 -0.22
N SER A 103 10.85 6.62 0.92
CA SER A 103 9.41 6.55 1.19
C SER A 103 8.56 7.23 0.11
N ILE A 104 9.01 8.37 -0.42
CA ILE A 104 8.31 9.07 -1.51
C ILE A 104 8.19 8.20 -2.77
N ASN A 105 9.18 7.36 -3.08
CA ASN A 105 9.12 6.51 -4.26
C ASN A 105 7.97 5.49 -4.16
N HIS A 106 7.66 5.01 -2.96
CA HIS A 106 6.56 4.06 -2.73
C HIS A 106 5.20 4.58 -3.22
N PHE A 107 4.99 5.90 -3.20
CA PHE A 107 3.78 6.49 -3.77
C PHE A 107 3.64 6.18 -5.26
N TYR A 108 4.71 6.38 -6.03
CA TYR A 108 4.74 6.17 -7.47
C TYR A 108 4.83 4.68 -7.85
N GLU A 109 5.53 3.89 -7.04
CA GLU A 109 5.74 2.46 -7.26
C GLU A 109 4.47 1.64 -6.97
N LYS A 110 3.64 2.09 -6.02
CA LYS A 110 2.46 1.34 -5.58
C LYS A 110 1.22 2.21 -5.38
N LEU A 111 1.24 3.16 -4.44
CA LEU A 111 0.01 3.74 -3.89
C LEU A 111 -0.83 4.49 -4.93
N LEU A 112 -0.18 5.23 -5.84
CA LEU A 112 -0.86 5.96 -6.91
C LEU A 112 -1.50 5.04 -7.95
N LEU A 113 -1.05 3.77 -8.05
CA LEU A 113 -1.60 2.78 -8.96
C LEU A 113 -2.85 2.09 -8.41
N LEU A 114 -3.13 2.19 -7.10
CA LEU A 114 -4.21 1.43 -6.45
C LEU A 114 -5.60 1.88 -6.88
N LYS A 115 -5.80 3.16 -7.24
CA LYS A 115 -7.12 3.65 -7.66
C LYS A 115 -7.67 2.92 -8.89
N ASP A 116 -6.78 2.55 -9.82
CA ASP A 116 -7.15 1.89 -11.09
C ASP A 116 -7.30 0.37 -10.91
N ARG A 117 -6.89 -0.15 -9.75
CA ARG A 117 -7.01 -1.56 -9.35
C ARG A 117 -8.24 -1.84 -8.49
N MET A 118 -9.07 -0.85 -8.21
CA MET A 118 -10.33 -1.06 -7.49
C MET A 118 -11.30 -1.89 -8.35
N ASN A 119 -12.02 -2.80 -7.72
CA ASN A 119 -12.95 -3.71 -8.36
C ASN A 119 -14.32 -3.03 -8.56
N THR A 120 -14.85 -2.44 -7.49
CA THR A 120 -16.22 -1.91 -7.42
C THR A 120 -16.29 -0.44 -7.82
N LYS A 121 -17.47 -0.01 -8.31
CA LYS A 121 -17.71 1.41 -8.63
C LYS A 121 -17.58 2.33 -7.40
N PRO A 122 -18.18 2.02 -6.24
CA PRO A 122 -17.97 2.81 -5.03
C PRO A 122 -16.50 2.84 -4.59
N GLY A 123 -15.78 1.73 -4.69
CA GLY A 123 -14.34 1.66 -4.39
C GLY A 123 -13.54 2.62 -5.26
N LYS A 124 -13.80 2.66 -6.56
CA LYS A 124 -13.17 3.60 -7.51
C LYS A 124 -13.45 5.06 -7.14
N ASP A 125 -14.69 5.38 -6.79
CA ASP A 125 -15.09 6.75 -6.46
C ASP A 125 -14.36 7.26 -5.20
N ILE A 126 -14.33 6.46 -4.12
CA ILE A 126 -13.60 6.81 -2.89
C ILE A 126 -12.09 6.88 -3.16
N ALA A 127 -11.57 5.95 -3.97
CA ALA A 127 -10.14 5.90 -4.29
C ALA A 127 -9.68 7.13 -5.08
N GLN A 128 -10.54 7.67 -5.94
CA GLN A 128 -10.23 8.86 -6.73
C GLN A 128 -10.01 10.09 -5.83
N ASP A 129 -10.86 10.28 -4.82
CA ASP A 129 -10.70 11.38 -3.85
C ASP A 129 -9.43 11.22 -3.01
N ARG A 130 -9.18 10.01 -2.50
CA ARG A 130 -7.96 9.70 -1.72
C ARG A 130 -6.69 9.84 -2.56
N HIS A 131 -6.73 9.43 -3.82
CA HIS A 131 -5.63 9.61 -4.77
C HIS A 131 -5.34 11.09 -5.01
N GLN A 132 -6.38 11.91 -5.21
CA GLN A 132 -6.21 13.35 -5.41
C GLN A 132 -5.55 14.02 -4.20
N TYR A 133 -5.91 13.61 -2.98
CA TYR A 133 -5.27 14.09 -1.76
C TYR A 133 -3.77 13.75 -1.72
N MET A 134 -3.40 12.54 -2.10
CA MET A 134 -1.98 12.14 -2.16
C MET A 134 -1.20 12.94 -3.21
N LEU A 135 -1.78 13.22 -4.38
CA LEU A 135 -1.14 14.08 -5.38
C LEU A 135 -0.91 15.49 -4.86
N GLN A 136 -1.89 16.06 -4.14
CA GLN A 136 -1.74 17.38 -3.51
C GLN A 136 -0.64 17.39 -2.45
N PHE A 137 -0.60 16.35 -1.61
CA PHE A 137 0.47 16.16 -0.63
C PHE A 137 1.84 16.09 -1.29
N LEU A 138 2.01 15.26 -2.33
CA LEU A 138 3.29 15.11 -3.05
C LEU A 138 3.72 16.42 -3.71
N GLN A 139 2.79 17.14 -4.34
CA GLN A 139 3.07 18.44 -4.93
C GLN A 139 3.59 19.42 -3.88
N GLN A 140 2.87 19.56 -2.75
CA GLN A 140 3.27 20.45 -1.67
C GLN A 140 4.62 20.03 -1.07
N PHE A 141 4.84 18.73 -0.84
CA PHE A 141 6.11 18.19 -0.37
C PHE A 141 7.27 18.57 -1.30
N HIS A 142 7.11 18.40 -2.62
CA HIS A 142 8.14 18.76 -3.59
C HIS A 142 8.36 20.27 -3.71
N ASP A 143 7.31 21.09 -3.55
CA ASP A 143 7.45 22.53 -3.55
C ASP A 143 8.24 23.03 -2.34
N GLU A 144 7.93 22.52 -1.13
CA GLU A 144 8.66 22.82 0.10
C GLU A 144 10.12 22.32 0.02
N TRP A 145 10.33 21.09 -0.46
CA TRP A 145 11.67 20.52 -0.60
C TRP A 145 12.56 21.34 -1.54
N ASN A 146 12.00 21.88 -2.62
CA ASN A 146 12.72 22.69 -3.59
C ASN A 146 12.72 24.19 -3.26
N GLY A 147 12.19 24.60 -2.11
CA GLY A 147 12.15 26.01 -1.67
C GLY A 147 11.25 26.90 -2.54
N LYS A 148 10.20 26.34 -3.16
CA LYS A 148 9.19 27.09 -3.95
C LYS A 148 8.05 27.62 -3.10
N LYS A 149 7.89 27.12 -1.86
CA LYS A 149 6.93 27.55 -0.84
C LYS A 149 7.57 27.46 0.53
#